data_AF-A0A1Z2L030-F1
#
_entry.id   AF-A0A1Z2L030-F1
#
_cell.length_a   1.000
_cell.length_b   1.000
_cell.length_c   1.000
_cell.angle_alpha   90.00
_cell.angle_beta   90.00
_cell.angle_gamma   90.00
#
_symmetry.space_group_name_H-M   'P 1'
#
loop_
_entity.id
_entity.type
_entity.pdbx_description
1 polymer ?
#
loop_
_entity_poly.entity_id
_entity_poly.type
_entity_poly.pdbx_seq_one_letter_code
_entity_poly.pdbx_strand_id
1 'polypeptide(L)'
;MSFRHINELPLGDKIFRIELASDDDTTVTLTLTGWQEDAPETPLASGTLTLPLTDVPPLRIALNRALRALALVADVAEPIPDRDVLRELFPGHGAPWIPQHEEDLTQRFHAGESIARTAARFGRTPDSVRTKLRELGHDPRRPEYCPPDGCMSWSRYASPALVGAAGDTAQG
;
A
#
# COMPACT_ATOMS: atom_id res chain seq x y z
N MET A 1 -14.18 -19.13 -2.82
CA MET A 1 -14.14 -17.70 -3.21
C MET A 1 -12.77 -17.45 -3.77
N SER A 2 -12.69 -16.69 -4.86
CA SER A 2 -11.41 -16.27 -5.41
C SER A 2 -11.12 -14.86 -4.90
N PHE A 3 -9.92 -14.59 -4.42
CA PHE A 3 -9.51 -13.24 -4.07
C PHE A 3 -8.14 -12.91 -4.65
N ARG A 4 -7.92 -11.62 -4.88
CA ARG A 4 -6.62 -11.07 -5.24
C ARG A 4 -6.41 -9.75 -4.52
N HIS A 5 -5.28 -9.63 -3.86
CA HIS A 5 -4.89 -8.45 -3.10
C HIS A 5 -3.48 -8.04 -3.50
N ILE A 6 -3.29 -6.79 -3.89
CA ILE A 6 -2.00 -6.25 -4.31
C ILE A 6 -1.67 -5.04 -3.44
N ASN A 7 -0.45 -4.97 -2.95
CA ASN A 7 0.08 -3.88 -2.15
C ASN A 7 1.46 -3.48 -2.68
N GLU A 8 1.57 -2.25 -3.17
CA GLU A 8 2.83 -1.68 -3.64
C GLU A 8 3.39 -0.71 -2.61
N LEU A 9 4.69 -0.83 -2.34
CA LEU A 9 5.42 -0.10 -1.33
C LEU A 9 6.58 0.62 -2.02
N PRO A 10 6.42 1.91 -2.39
CA PRO A 10 7.52 2.74 -2.83
C PRO A 10 8.42 3.07 -1.64
N LEU A 11 9.72 2.74 -1.77
CA LEU A 11 10.76 2.91 -0.77
C LEU A 11 11.98 3.55 -1.43
N GLY A 12 12.01 4.89 -1.49
CA GLY A 12 13.04 5.63 -2.21
C GLY A 12 12.91 5.42 -3.73
N ASP A 13 14.00 4.98 -4.37
CA ASP A 13 14.08 4.67 -5.82
C ASP A 13 13.54 3.28 -6.17
N LYS A 14 13.08 2.50 -5.18
CA LYS A 14 12.63 1.12 -5.34
C LYS A 14 11.15 0.99 -5.06
N ILE A 15 10.51 0.08 -5.79
CA ILE A 15 9.11 -0.28 -5.59
C ILE A 15 9.06 -1.78 -5.30
N PHE A 16 8.39 -2.15 -4.21
CA PHE A 16 8.09 -3.53 -3.89
C PHE A 16 6.58 -3.79 -4.01
N ARG A 17 6.18 -4.74 -4.85
CA ARG A 17 4.82 -5.27 -4.95
C ARG A 17 4.70 -6.57 -4.17
N ILE A 18 3.73 -6.63 -3.28
CA ILE A 18 3.25 -7.83 -2.62
C ILE A 18 1.88 -8.15 -3.20
N GLU A 19 1.74 -9.31 -3.81
CA GLU A 19 0.47 -9.86 -4.28
C GLU A 19 0.10 -11.08 -3.45
N LEU A 20 -1.16 -11.17 -3.05
CA LEU A 20 -1.79 -12.32 -2.42
C LEU A 20 -2.97 -12.75 -3.28
N ALA A 21 -2.97 -13.98 -3.78
CA ALA A 21 -4.06 -14.52 -4.58
C ALA A 21 -4.54 -15.86 -4.02
N SER A 22 -5.82 -16.16 -4.18
CA SER A 22 -6.39 -17.49 -3.97
C SER A 22 -7.46 -17.70 -5.02
N ASP A 23 -7.44 -18.85 -5.68
CA ASP A 23 -8.43 -19.23 -6.69
C ASP A 23 -9.52 -20.13 -6.10
N ASP A 24 -9.23 -20.81 -4.99
CA ASP A 24 -10.03 -21.93 -4.49
C ASP A 24 -10.37 -21.88 -2.98
N ASP A 25 -10.02 -20.81 -2.26
CA ASP A 25 -10.18 -20.68 -0.80
C ASP A 25 -9.48 -21.76 0.05
N THR A 26 -8.63 -22.59 -0.54
CA THR A 26 -7.84 -23.60 0.18
C THR A 26 -6.36 -23.24 0.23
N THR A 27 -5.88 -22.62 -0.84
CA THR A 27 -4.49 -22.19 -1.01
C THR A 27 -4.40 -20.68 -1.16
N VAL A 28 -3.28 -20.11 -0.73
CA VAL A 28 -2.93 -18.72 -1.01
C VAL A 28 -1.54 -18.69 -1.63
N THR A 29 -1.39 -17.87 -2.66
CA THR A 29 -0.13 -17.56 -3.32
C THR A 29 0.28 -16.15 -2.95
N LEU A 30 1.43 -16.03 -2.29
CA LEU A 30 2.12 -14.76 -2.05
C LEU A 30 3.21 -14.57 -3.11
N THR A 31 3.16 -13.47 -3.84
CA THR A 31 4.21 -13.06 -4.78
C THR A 31 4.80 -11.73 -4.31
N LEU A 32 6.11 -11.69 -4.11
CA LEU A 32 6.86 -10.46 -3.81
C LEU A 32 7.74 -10.15 -5.02
N THR A 33 7.63 -8.95 -5.57
CA THR A 33 8.49 -8.47 -6.66
C THR A 33 9.00 -7.08 -6.34
N GLY A 34 10.28 -6.81 -6.56
CA GLY A 34 10.91 -5.50 -6.38
C GLY A 34 11.56 -5.03 -7.68
N TRP A 35 11.47 -3.74 -7.99
CA TRP A 35 12.10 -3.11 -9.15
C TRP A 35 12.54 -1.67 -8.83
N GLN A 36 13.38 -1.08 -9.68
CA GLN A 36 13.68 0.37 -9.61
C GLN A 36 12.59 1.16 -10.33
N GLU A 37 12.22 2.33 -9.81
CA GLU A 37 11.15 3.17 -10.37
C GLU A 37 11.41 3.55 -11.84
N ASP A 38 12.67 3.77 -12.22
CA ASP A 38 13.09 4.12 -13.58
C ASP A 38 13.24 2.91 -14.52
N ALA A 39 13.20 1.68 -13.99
CA ALA A 39 13.36 0.44 -14.73
C ALA A 39 12.34 -0.64 -14.30
N PRO A 40 11.02 -0.39 -14.44
CA PRO A 40 9.98 -1.30 -13.94
C PRO A 40 9.96 -2.67 -14.62
N GLU A 41 10.45 -2.75 -15.87
CA GLU A 41 10.53 -4.00 -16.64
C GLU A 41 11.68 -4.90 -16.19
N THR A 42 12.59 -4.41 -15.34
CA THR A 42 13.74 -5.16 -14.85
C THR A 42 13.61 -5.42 -13.35
N PRO A 43 13.05 -6.57 -12.94
CA PRO A 43 12.90 -6.89 -11.53
C PRO A 43 14.27 -7.05 -10.86
N LEU A 44 14.47 -6.34 -9.75
CA LEU A 44 15.62 -6.48 -8.86
C LEU A 44 15.56 -7.82 -8.11
N ALA A 45 14.36 -8.22 -7.70
CA ALA A 45 14.12 -9.46 -7.00
C ALA A 45 12.66 -9.90 -7.21
N SER A 46 12.43 -11.21 -7.30
CA SER A 46 11.07 -11.76 -7.28
C SER A 46 11.07 -13.11 -6.55
N GLY A 47 9.97 -13.42 -5.88
CA GLY A 47 9.74 -14.67 -5.20
C GLY A 47 8.25 -14.98 -5.11
N THR A 48 7.91 -16.26 -5.13
CA THR A 48 6.53 -16.73 -4.97
C THR A 48 6.49 -17.86 -3.96
N LEU A 49 5.48 -17.85 -3.10
CA LEU A 49 5.22 -18.87 -2.11
C LEU A 49 3.73 -19.25 -2.17
N THR A 50 3.45 -20.53 -2.40
CA THR A 50 2.09 -21.07 -2.33
C THR A 50 1.97 -21.99 -1.11
N LEU A 51 0.93 -21.79 -0.31
CA LEU A 51 0.70 -22.56 0.91
C LEU A 51 -0.80 -22.69 1.22
N PRO A 52 -1.20 -23.65 2.08
CA PRO A 52 -2.56 -23.71 2.60
C PRO A 52 -2.92 -22.44 3.39
N LEU A 53 -4.18 -22.01 3.28
CA LEU A 53 -4.71 -20.88 4.05
C LEU A 53 -4.58 -21.08 5.58
N THR A 54 -4.64 -22.33 6.04
CA THR A 54 -4.43 -22.70 7.46
C THR A 54 -3.03 -22.38 7.97
N ASP A 55 -2.05 -22.27 7.07
CA ASP A 55 -0.65 -22.06 7.40
C ASP A 55 -0.21 -20.59 7.31
N VAL A 56 -1.13 -19.68 6.97
CA VAL A 56 -0.87 -18.23 6.96
C VAL A 56 -0.48 -17.69 8.34
N PRO A 57 -1.17 -18.03 9.46
CA PRO A 57 -0.77 -17.57 10.78
C PRO A 57 0.67 -17.96 11.19
N PRO A 58 1.11 -19.23 11.06
CA PRO A 58 2.50 -19.59 11.36
C PRO A 58 3.50 -18.98 10.37
N LEU A 59 3.16 -18.87 9.07
CA LEU A 59 4.02 -18.20 8.08
C LEU A 59 4.31 -16.76 8.49
N ARG A 60 3.30 -16.01 8.95
CA ARG A 60 3.46 -14.63 9.43
C ARG A 60 4.51 -14.53 10.54
N ILE A 61 4.50 -15.47 11.49
CA ILE A 61 5.45 -15.51 12.60
C ILE A 61 6.86 -15.79 12.07
N ALA A 62 6.99 -16.75 11.17
CA ALA A 62 8.27 -17.14 10.56
C ALA A 62 8.89 -15.98 9.76
N LEU A 63 8.11 -15.33 8.88
CA LEU A 63 8.57 -14.18 8.08
C LEU A 63 8.98 -13.01 8.97
N ASN A 64 8.18 -12.65 9.98
CA ASN A 64 8.54 -11.58 10.91
C ASN A 64 9.85 -11.87 11.65
N ARG A 65 10.09 -13.13 12.04
CA ARG A 65 11.34 -13.52 12.70
C ARG A 65 12.52 -13.49 11.74
N ALA A 66 12.34 -13.99 10.52
CA ALA A 66 13.36 -13.97 9.49
C ALA A 66 13.76 -12.55 9.10
N LEU A 67 12.80 -11.66 8.88
CA LEU A 67 13.04 -10.25 8.55
C LEU A 67 13.76 -9.52 9.69
N ARG A 68 13.38 -9.76 10.96
CA ARG A 68 14.11 -9.22 12.11
C ARG A 68 15.56 -9.70 12.16
N ALA A 69 15.80 -10.98 11.86
CA ALA A 69 17.16 -11.52 11.82
C ALA A 69 17.97 -10.93 10.66
N LEU A 70 17.36 -10.76 9.49
CA LEU A 70 17.98 -10.12 8.33
C LEU A 70 18.35 -8.66 8.61
N ALA A 71 17.48 -7.91 9.29
CA ALA A 71 17.75 -6.54 9.69
C ALA A 71 19.02 -6.43 10.56
N LEU A 72 19.20 -7.36 11.52
CA LEU A 72 20.41 -7.43 12.35
C LEU A 72 21.68 -7.73 11.54
N VAL A 73 21.59 -8.61 10.53
CA VAL A 73 22.73 -9.01 9.69
C VAL A 73 23.10 -7.93 8.68
N ALA A 74 22.10 -7.24 8.12
CA ALA A 74 22.29 -6.20 7.13
C ALA A 74 22.71 -4.85 7.74
N ASP A 75 22.91 -4.78 9.06
CA ASP A 75 23.08 -3.55 9.85
C ASP A 75 22.02 -2.49 9.53
N VAL A 76 20.86 -2.97 9.07
CA VAL A 76 19.67 -2.15 8.88
C VAL A 76 19.03 -2.12 10.27
N ALA A 77 19.48 -1.17 11.09
CA ALA A 77 18.67 -0.69 12.19
C ALA A 77 17.43 -0.04 11.55
N GLU A 78 16.43 -0.80 11.11
CA GLU A 78 15.11 -0.22 10.93
C GLU A 78 14.63 0.11 12.35
N PRO A 79 14.58 1.40 12.74
CA PRO A 79 13.75 1.72 13.87
C PRO A 79 12.34 1.34 13.39
N ILE A 80 11.57 0.64 14.21
CA ILE A 80 10.13 0.86 14.15
C ILE A 80 10.00 2.38 14.20
N PRO A 81 9.55 3.07 13.13
CA PRO A 81 9.74 4.51 13.03
C PRO A 81 9.16 5.10 14.29
N ASP A 82 10.03 5.76 15.06
CA ASP A 82 9.65 6.31 16.36
C ASP A 82 8.48 7.26 16.11
N ARG A 83 7.67 7.49 17.13
CA ARG A 83 6.47 8.32 17.01
C ARG A 83 6.77 9.70 16.39
N ASP A 84 7.97 10.21 16.62
CA ASP A 84 8.46 11.46 16.04
C ASP A 84 8.79 11.34 14.54
N VAL A 85 9.42 10.24 14.12
CA VAL A 85 9.63 9.92 12.69
C VAL A 85 8.30 9.71 11.97
N LEU A 86 7.33 9.05 12.61
CA LEU A 86 5.98 8.91 12.07
C LEU A 86 5.24 10.25 11.99
N ARG A 87 5.50 11.19 12.90
CA ARG A 87 4.96 12.56 12.83
C ARG A 87 5.61 13.38 11.72
N GLU A 88 6.90 13.18 11.45
CA GLU A 88 7.59 13.81 10.33
C GLU A 88 7.09 13.28 8.99
N LEU A 89 6.94 11.95 8.86
CA LEU A 89 6.46 11.30 7.64
C LEU A 89 4.94 11.50 7.42
N PHE A 90 4.18 11.58 8.51
CA PHE A 90 2.74 11.72 8.50
C PHE A 90 2.34 12.82 9.50
N PRO A 91 2.29 14.10 9.08
CA PRO A 91 2.02 15.23 9.96
C PRO A 91 0.68 15.14 10.72
N GLY A 92 -0.29 14.43 10.17
CA GLY A 92 -1.58 14.14 10.79
C GLY A 92 -1.57 12.92 11.72
N HIS A 93 -0.49 12.16 11.86
CA HIS A 93 -0.48 10.94 12.66
C HIS A 93 -0.94 11.18 14.11
N GLY A 94 -1.97 10.45 14.55
CA GLY A 94 -2.58 10.59 15.88
C GLY A 94 -3.54 11.78 16.07
N ALA A 95 -3.71 12.67 15.08
CA ALA A 95 -4.71 13.75 15.19
C ALA A 95 -6.15 13.20 15.13
N PRO A 96 -7.17 13.86 15.71
CA PRO A 96 -8.56 13.43 15.56
C PRO A 96 -9.02 13.56 14.10
N TRP A 97 -9.97 12.71 13.69
CA TRP A 97 -10.74 12.94 12.47
C TRP A 97 -11.87 13.91 12.80
N ILE A 98 -11.96 15.00 12.05
CA ILE A 98 -13.07 15.97 12.17
C ILE A 98 -14.11 15.66 11.09
N PRO A 99 -15.38 16.06 11.26
CA PRO A 99 -16.44 15.76 10.29
C PRO A 99 -16.09 16.13 8.85
N GLN A 100 -15.42 17.27 8.62
CA GLN A 100 -14.98 17.65 7.26
C GLN A 100 -13.95 16.67 6.67
N HIS A 101 -13.05 16.11 7.48
CA HIS A 101 -12.12 15.10 7.00
C HIS A 101 -12.84 13.78 6.67
N GLU A 102 -13.87 13.43 7.42
CA GLU A 102 -14.65 12.20 7.20
C GLU A 102 -15.50 12.30 5.91
N GLU A 103 -16.09 13.46 5.64
CA GLU A 103 -16.79 13.77 4.39
C GLU A 103 -15.84 13.75 3.18
N ASP A 104 -14.72 14.47 3.24
CA ASP A 104 -13.74 14.52 2.14
C ASP A 104 -13.10 13.15 1.90
N LEU A 105 -12.80 12.39 2.96
CA LEU A 105 -12.33 11.01 2.87
C LEU A 105 -13.33 10.11 2.11
N THR A 106 -14.61 10.19 2.48
CA THR A 106 -15.67 9.37 1.88
C THR A 106 -15.88 9.75 0.41
N GLN A 107 -15.97 11.04 0.12
CA GLN A 107 -16.15 11.54 -1.24
C GLN A 107 -15.01 11.09 -2.15
N ARG A 108 -13.76 11.22 -1.69
CA ARG A 108 -12.56 10.81 -2.44
C ARG A 108 -12.51 9.31 -2.67
N PHE A 109 -12.82 8.53 -1.65
CA PHE A 109 -12.85 7.08 -1.75
C PHE A 109 -13.87 6.62 -2.81
N HIS A 110 -15.08 7.17 -2.82
CA HIS A 110 -16.09 6.86 -3.84
C HIS A 110 -15.78 7.48 -5.22
N ALA A 111 -14.96 8.53 -5.28
CA ALA A 111 -14.40 9.06 -6.52
C ALA A 111 -13.23 8.22 -7.08
N GLY A 112 -12.85 7.13 -6.40
CA GLY A 112 -11.78 6.22 -6.83
C GLY A 112 -10.37 6.69 -6.44
N GLU A 113 -10.22 7.64 -5.52
CA GLU A 113 -8.91 8.03 -5.00
C GLU A 113 -8.29 6.90 -4.16
N SER A 114 -7.02 6.57 -4.43
CA SER A 114 -6.35 5.46 -3.75
C SER A 114 -6.12 5.76 -2.27
N ILE A 115 -6.11 4.70 -1.44
CA ILE A 115 -5.88 4.82 0.00
C ILE A 115 -4.60 5.57 0.34
N ALA A 116 -3.48 5.37 -0.39
CA ALA A 116 -2.27 6.09 -0.03
C ALA A 116 -2.23 7.52 -0.57
N ARG A 117 -2.91 7.84 -1.68
CA ARG A 117 -3.03 9.25 -2.10
C ARG A 117 -3.86 10.03 -1.08
N THR A 118 -4.95 9.42 -0.63
CA THR A 118 -5.74 9.89 0.50
C THR A 118 -4.89 10.00 1.77
N ALA A 119 -4.08 8.99 2.10
CA ALA A 119 -3.20 9.00 3.27
C ALA A 119 -2.17 10.13 3.20
N ALA A 120 -1.49 10.32 2.07
CA ALA A 120 -0.56 11.42 1.85
C ALA A 120 -1.24 12.78 2.01
N ARG A 121 -2.44 12.95 1.44
CA ARG A 121 -3.22 14.19 1.54
C ARG A 121 -3.57 14.55 2.98
N PHE A 122 -4.00 13.58 3.78
CA PHE A 122 -4.33 13.81 5.18
C PHE A 122 -3.10 13.77 6.11
N GLY A 123 -1.90 13.52 5.56
CA GLY A 123 -0.69 13.28 6.36
C GLY A 123 -0.89 12.13 7.34
N ARG A 124 -1.58 11.06 6.92
CA ARG A 124 -1.93 9.88 7.74
C ARG A 124 -1.25 8.64 7.20
N THR A 125 -1.19 7.61 8.02
CA THR A 125 -0.81 6.27 7.54
C THR A 125 -1.97 5.65 6.74
N PRO A 126 -1.68 4.82 5.72
CA PRO A 126 -2.70 4.07 4.99
C PRO A 126 -3.63 3.25 5.89
N ASP A 127 -3.10 2.70 6.98
CA ASP A 127 -3.88 1.94 7.96
C ASP A 127 -4.87 2.79 8.75
N SER A 128 -4.51 4.04 9.06
CA SER A 128 -5.43 4.99 9.70
C SER A 128 -6.61 5.32 8.77
N VAL A 129 -6.33 5.51 7.48
CA VAL A 129 -7.35 5.74 6.45
C VAL A 129 -8.27 4.53 6.31
N ARG A 130 -7.73 3.31 6.19
CA ARG A 130 -8.53 2.06 6.11
C ARG A 130 -9.39 1.85 7.35
N THR A 131 -8.87 2.20 8.53
CA THR A 131 -9.61 2.06 9.78
C THR A 131 -10.76 3.05 9.83
N LYS A 132 -10.52 4.32 9.50
CA LYS A 132 -11.57 5.32 9.46
C LYS A 132 -12.66 5.00 8.43
N LEU A 133 -12.29 4.57 7.23
CA LEU A 133 -13.27 4.16 6.21
C LEU A 133 -14.19 3.02 6.71
N ARG A 134 -13.65 2.03 7.44
CA ARG A 134 -14.45 0.96 8.05
C ARG A 134 -15.39 1.47 9.15
N GLU A 135 -14.91 2.39 9.99
CA GLU A 135 -15.75 3.03 11.02
C GLU A 135 -16.93 3.79 10.38
N LEU A 136 -16.72 4.40 9.21
CA LEU A 136 -17.75 5.10 8.43
C LEU A 136 -18.62 4.16 7.58
N GLY A 137 -18.37 2.84 7.60
CA GLY A 137 -19.15 1.85 6.86
C GLY A 137 -18.72 1.65 5.40
N HIS A 138 -17.64 2.28 4.95
CA HIS A 138 -17.09 2.21 3.59
C HIS A 138 -15.90 1.25 3.52
N ASP A 139 -16.12 -0.02 3.79
CA ASP A 139 -15.04 -1.01 3.86
C ASP A 139 -14.43 -1.27 2.46
N PRO A 140 -13.15 -0.92 2.21
CA PRO A 140 -12.50 -1.13 0.91
C PRO A 140 -12.31 -2.62 0.56
N ARG A 141 -12.61 -3.54 1.47
CA ARG A 141 -12.60 -4.99 1.23
C ARG A 141 -13.95 -5.52 0.74
N ARG A 142 -15.01 -4.72 0.77
CA ARG A 142 -16.34 -5.17 0.33
C ARG A 142 -16.56 -4.86 -1.15
N PRO A 143 -17.11 -5.81 -1.94
CA PRO A 143 -17.38 -5.60 -3.36
C PRO A 143 -18.39 -4.48 -3.65
N GLU A 144 -19.30 -4.20 -2.71
CA GLU A 144 -20.32 -3.14 -2.85
C GLU A 144 -19.74 -1.71 -2.85
N TYR A 145 -18.48 -1.54 -2.40
CA TYR A 145 -17.76 -0.26 -2.38
C TYR A 145 -16.56 -0.25 -3.33
N CYS A 146 -16.55 -1.16 -4.30
CA CYS A 146 -15.51 -1.29 -5.32
C CYS A 146 -15.75 -0.29 -6.46
N PRO A 147 -14.79 0.59 -6.80
CA PRO A 147 -14.81 1.27 -8.08
C PRO A 147 -14.81 0.25 -9.23
N PRO A 148 -15.39 0.58 -10.39
CA PRO A 148 -15.44 -0.32 -11.56
C PRO A 148 -14.05 -0.75 -12.07
N ASP A 149 -12.99 -0.01 -11.75
CA ASP A 149 -11.58 -0.33 -12.05
C ASP A 149 -10.87 -1.14 -10.93
N GLY A 150 -11.62 -1.62 -9.93
CA GLY A 150 -11.18 -2.46 -8.83
C GLY A 150 -10.94 -1.71 -7.51
N CYS A 151 -11.25 -2.39 -6.40
CA CYS A 151 -11.20 -1.84 -5.03
C CYS A 151 -9.77 -1.45 -4.59
N MET A 152 -8.75 -2.05 -5.19
CA MET A 152 -7.36 -2.03 -4.69
C MET A 152 -6.32 -2.12 -5.82
N SER A 153 -6.62 -1.61 -7.02
CA SER A 153 -5.63 -1.53 -8.10
C SER A 153 -5.00 -0.14 -8.12
N TRP A 154 -3.68 -0.06 -7.90
CA TRP A 154 -2.90 1.15 -8.14
C TRP A 154 -2.55 1.33 -9.62
N SER A 155 -3.29 0.67 -10.52
CA SER A 155 -2.93 0.53 -11.93
C SER A 155 -2.90 1.85 -12.73
N ARG A 156 -3.04 3.02 -12.08
CA ARG A 156 -2.85 4.34 -12.70
C ARG A 156 -2.19 5.40 -11.80
N TYR A 157 -1.27 5.04 -10.91
CA TYR A 157 -0.43 6.07 -10.29
C TYR A 157 0.72 6.45 -11.22
N ALA A 158 0.54 7.55 -11.96
CA ALA A 158 1.67 8.34 -12.44
C ALA A 158 2.25 9.11 -11.24
N SER A 159 3.54 8.90 -10.96
CA SER A 159 4.28 9.57 -9.89
C SER A 159 4.15 11.11 -10.03
N PRO A 160 3.97 11.90 -8.95
CA PRO A 160 4.00 13.36 -9.02
C PRO A 160 5.31 13.93 -9.60
N ALA A 161 6.39 13.13 -9.58
CA ALA A 161 7.63 13.41 -10.30
C ALA A 161 7.44 13.55 -11.83
N LEU A 162 6.37 12.96 -12.41
CA LEU A 162 6.00 13.11 -13.82
C LEU A 162 5.09 14.32 -14.09
N VAL A 163 4.55 14.99 -13.06
CA VAL A 163 3.68 16.17 -13.24
C VAL A 163 4.48 17.48 -13.18
N GLY A 164 5.77 17.41 -12.86
CA GLY A 164 6.69 18.56 -12.76
C GLY A 164 7.59 18.82 -13.97
N ALA A 165 7.39 18.12 -15.10
CA ALA A 165 8.16 18.35 -16.33
C ALA A 165 7.25 18.42 -17.56
N ALA A 166 6.13 19.13 -17.45
CA ALA A 166 5.50 19.71 -18.64
C ALA A 166 6.35 20.92 -19.04
N GLY A 167 7.38 20.65 -19.84
CA GLY A 167 8.14 21.70 -20.50
C GLY A 167 7.21 22.58 -21.32
N ASP A 168 7.37 23.89 -21.14
CA ASP A 168 6.91 24.91 -22.07
C ASP A 168 7.28 24.50 -23.50
N THR A 169 6.28 24.03 -24.25
CA THR A 169 6.28 24.05 -25.71
C THR A 169 4.89 24.49 -26.16
N ALA A 170 4.58 25.76 -25.87
CA ALA A 170 3.56 26.51 -26.57
C ALA A 170 4.25 27.53 -27.50
N GLN A 171 4.35 27.16 -28.77
CA GLN A 171 4.19 27.99 -29.97
C GLN A 171 4.76 29.43 -29.96
N GLY A 172 5.75 29.65 -30.83
CA GLY A 172 6.24 30.96 -31.26
C GLY A 172 7.49 30.83 -32.11
#